data_AF-A0A932UP00-F1
#
_entry.id   AF-A0A932UP00-F1
#
_cell.length_a   1.000
_cell.length_b   1.000
_cell.length_c   1.000
_cell.angle_alpha   90.00
_cell.angle_beta   90.00
_cell.angle_gamma   90.00
#
_symmetry.space_group_name_H-M   'P 1'
#
loop_
_entity.id
_entity.type
_entity.pdbx_description
1 polymer ?
#
loop_
_entity_poly.entity_id
_entity_poly.type
_entity_poly.pdbx_seq_one_letter_code
_entity_poly.pdbx_strand_id
1 'polypeptide(L)'
;YWHHPRFSSGKRRGSFDEMQPIWQALYDAGVDVVLSAHEHNYERFAPQDPNGVADSMRGIRQFVVGTGGRSHHPLGPGIANSQVRNDDTFGVLKLTLYPLSYAWDFVPVAGETFSDSGNASCH
;
A
#
# COMPACT_ATOMS: atom_id res chain seq x y z
N TYR A 1 -10.27 -2.56 -3.00
CA TYR A 1 -9.72 -1.19 -2.93
C TYR A 1 -10.70 -0.31 -2.19
N TRP A 2 -10.23 0.76 -1.55
CA TRP A 2 -11.05 1.79 -0.91
C TRP A 2 -10.21 3.05 -0.69
N HIS A 3 -10.75 4.11 -0.07
CA HIS A 3 -10.02 5.38 0.06
C HIS A 3 -9.04 5.44 1.25
N HIS A 4 -9.50 5.28 2.49
CA HIS A 4 -8.67 5.44 3.70
C HIS A 4 -7.78 4.20 3.99
N PRO A 5 -6.46 4.34 4.19
CA PRO A 5 -5.59 3.19 4.42
C PRO A 5 -5.80 2.59 5.81
N ARG A 6 -5.77 1.25 5.92
CA ARG A 6 -5.76 0.59 7.24
C ARG A 6 -4.46 0.87 7.98
N PHE A 7 -3.34 0.81 7.25
CA PHE A 7 -1.99 1.08 7.74
C PHE A 7 -1.34 2.23 6.96
N SER A 8 -0.77 3.22 7.64
CA SER A 8 0.06 4.24 6.98
C SER A 8 1.01 4.90 7.96
N SER A 9 2.23 5.19 7.50
CA SER A 9 3.21 6.03 8.19
C SER A 9 3.02 7.53 7.91
N GLY A 10 1.94 7.94 7.24
CA GLY A 10 1.66 9.35 6.93
C GLY A 10 1.49 10.20 8.20
N LYS A 11 2.10 11.39 8.25
CA LYS A 11 1.97 12.30 9.40
C LYS A 11 0.63 13.02 9.45
N ARG A 12 -0.09 13.11 8.33
CA ARG A 12 -1.29 13.94 8.25
C ARG A 12 -2.49 13.23 8.85
N ARG A 13 -2.70 11.96 8.49
CA ARG A 13 -3.75 11.11 9.08
C ARG A 13 -3.24 9.77 9.57
N GLY A 14 -2.24 9.18 8.90
CA GLY A 14 -1.71 7.86 9.25
C GLY A 14 -2.75 6.75 9.04
N SER A 15 -2.68 5.73 9.89
CA SER A 15 -3.57 4.56 9.88
C SER A 15 -5.01 4.90 10.27
N PHE A 16 -5.99 4.24 9.63
CA PHE A 16 -7.41 4.30 9.99
C PHE A 16 -7.85 2.98 10.59
N ASP A 17 -8.05 2.95 11.91
CA ASP A 17 -8.46 1.73 12.65
C ASP A 17 -9.91 1.31 12.32
N GLU A 18 -10.74 2.24 11.85
CA GLU A 18 -12.10 1.95 11.37
C GLU A 18 -12.11 1.01 10.16
N MET A 19 -10.97 0.87 9.48
CA MET A 19 -10.81 -0.08 8.37
C MET A 19 -10.45 -1.50 8.84
N GLN A 20 -10.26 -1.73 10.14
CA GLN A 20 -9.91 -3.06 10.65
C GLN A 20 -10.98 -4.12 10.33
N PRO A 21 -12.30 -3.87 10.49
CA PRO A 21 -13.30 -4.91 10.23
C PRO A 21 -13.36 -5.35 8.76
N ILE A 22 -13.20 -4.43 7.82
CA ILE A 22 -13.14 -4.79 6.40
C ILE A 22 -11.82 -5.49 6.06
N TRP A 23 -10.71 -5.11 6.68
CA TRP A 23 -9.45 -5.84 6.53
C TRP A 23 -9.56 -7.28 7.02
N GLN A 24 -10.17 -7.50 8.20
CA GLN A 24 -10.44 -8.84 8.73
C GLN A 24 -11.26 -9.67 7.74
N ALA A 25 -12.36 -9.13 7.21
CA ALA A 25 -13.19 -9.84 6.25
C ALA A 25 -12.43 -10.24 4.97
N LEU A 26 -11.51 -9.40 4.50
CA LEU A 26 -10.68 -9.69 3.33
C LEU A 26 -9.58 -10.70 3.63
N TYR A 27 -9.00 -10.66 4.83
CA TYR A 27 -8.01 -11.63 5.29
C TYR A 27 -8.64 -13.02 5.39
N ASP A 28 -9.84 -13.11 5.99
CA ASP A 28 -10.62 -14.36 6.10
C ASP A 28 -11.02 -14.92 4.72
N ALA A 29 -11.21 -14.03 3.73
CA ALA A 29 -11.54 -14.38 2.36
C ALA A 29 -10.31 -14.70 1.48
N GLY A 30 -9.09 -14.63 2.02
CA GLY A 30 -7.89 -14.96 1.26
C GLY A 30 -7.48 -13.88 0.25
N VAL A 31 -7.65 -12.59 0.57
CA VAL A 31 -7.21 -11.51 -0.33
C VAL A 31 -5.70 -11.27 -0.26
N ASP A 32 -5.05 -11.12 -1.42
CA ASP A 32 -3.61 -10.87 -1.49
C ASP A 32 -3.20 -9.40 -1.37
N VAL A 33 -4.00 -8.49 -1.95
CA VAL A 33 -3.61 -7.09 -2.14
C VAL A 33 -4.77 -6.14 -1.87
N VAL A 34 -4.48 -5.06 -1.15
CA VAL A 34 -5.37 -3.93 -0.92
C VAL A 34 -4.72 -2.64 -1.42
N LEU A 35 -5.51 -1.86 -2.16
CA LEU A 35 -5.15 -0.52 -2.60
C LEU A 35 -5.95 0.53 -1.84
N SER A 36 -5.24 1.53 -1.32
CA SER A 36 -5.79 2.70 -0.64
C SER A 36 -5.10 3.99 -1.10
N ALA A 37 -5.62 5.13 -0.67
CA ALA A 37 -5.07 6.46 -0.97
C ALA A 37 -5.17 7.34 0.29
N HIS A 38 -5.86 8.48 0.20
CA HIS A 38 -6.08 9.48 1.25
C HIS A 38 -4.85 10.23 1.73
N GLU A 39 -3.84 9.51 2.21
CA GLU A 39 -2.53 10.09 2.44
C GLU A 39 -1.89 10.34 1.08
N HIS A 40 -1.54 11.59 0.78
CA HIS A 40 -0.96 11.96 -0.51
C HIS A 40 0.54 11.63 -0.58
N ASN A 41 0.86 10.36 -0.46
CA ASN A 41 2.18 9.78 -0.55
C ASN A 41 2.07 8.37 -1.16
N TYR A 42 3.22 7.74 -1.35
CA TYR A 42 3.37 6.35 -1.68
C TYR A 42 3.88 5.57 -0.48
N GLU A 43 3.26 4.44 -0.18
CA GLU A 43 3.77 3.49 0.81
C GLU A 43 3.37 2.06 0.48
N ARG A 44 4.33 1.14 0.52
CA ARG A 44 4.10 -0.30 0.33
C ARG A 44 4.44 -1.05 1.61
N PHE A 45 3.54 -1.91 2.05
CA PHE A 45 3.71 -2.78 3.20
C PHE A 45 4.07 -4.21 2.81
N ALA A 46 4.74 -4.95 3.69
CA ALA A 46 4.84 -6.41 3.60
C ALA A 46 3.45 -7.06 3.86
N PRO A 47 3.22 -8.31 3.42
CA PRO A 47 2.04 -9.08 3.80
C PRO A 47 1.85 -9.13 5.31
N GLN A 48 0.67 -8.76 5.78
CA GLN A 48 0.37 -8.68 7.20
C GLN A 48 -1.08 -9.03 7.52
N ASP A 49 -1.29 -9.46 8.76
CA ASP A 49 -2.59 -9.80 9.33
C ASP A 49 -3.41 -8.53 9.69
N PRO A 50 -4.67 -8.69 10.14
CA PRO A 50 -5.54 -7.57 10.52
C PRO A 50 -5.03 -6.68 11.66
N ASN A 51 -4.06 -7.16 12.44
CA ASN A 51 -3.44 -6.45 13.55
C ASN A 51 -2.08 -5.82 13.16
N GLY A 52 -1.65 -5.95 11.91
CA GLY A 52 -0.36 -5.45 11.44
C GLY A 52 0.81 -6.33 11.86
N VAL A 53 0.58 -7.61 12.18
CA VAL A 53 1.63 -8.59 12.40
C VAL A 53 2.01 -9.20 11.05
N ALA A 54 3.31 -9.34 10.79
CA ALA A 54 3.78 -9.95 9.54
C ALA A 54 3.24 -11.37 9.38
N ASP A 55 2.66 -11.66 8.22
CA ASP A 55 2.14 -12.98 7.86
C ASP A 55 2.48 -13.25 6.39
N SER A 56 3.55 -14.03 6.16
CA SER A 56 4.02 -14.35 4.82
C SER A 56 3.17 -15.40 4.10
N MET A 57 2.24 -16.07 4.80
CA MET A 57 1.44 -17.15 4.23
C MET A 57 0.05 -16.69 3.80
N ARG A 58 -0.59 -15.81 4.58
CA ARG A 58 -1.97 -15.35 4.32
C ARG A 58 -2.15 -13.84 4.42
N GLY A 59 -1.08 -13.12 4.78
CA GLY A 59 -1.13 -11.68 4.98
C GLY A 59 -1.49 -10.93 3.70
N ILE A 60 -2.18 -9.81 3.86
CA ILE A 60 -2.54 -8.94 2.75
C ILE A 60 -1.43 -7.89 2.57
N ARG A 61 -0.97 -7.68 1.34
CA ARG A 61 -0.11 -6.55 0.98
C ARG A 61 -0.95 -5.28 0.83
N GLN A 62 -0.61 -4.21 1.54
CA GLN A 62 -1.20 -2.89 1.30
C GLN A 62 -0.31 -2.00 0.46
N PHE A 63 -0.94 -1.23 -0.44
CA PHE A 63 -0.37 -0.03 -1.02
C PHE A 63 -1.20 1.20 -0.65
N VAL A 64 -0.53 2.26 -0.21
CA VAL A 64 -1.05 3.63 -0.20
C VAL A 64 -0.54 4.30 -1.48
N VAL A 65 -1.45 4.73 -2.34
CA VAL A 65 -1.15 5.35 -3.64
C VAL A 65 -1.95 6.65 -3.77
N GLY A 66 -1.67 7.61 -2.90
CA GLY A 66 -2.27 8.96 -2.94
C GLY A 66 -1.51 9.95 -3.81
N THR A 67 -0.70 9.47 -4.75
CA THR A 67 0.27 10.23 -5.56
C THR A 67 -0.35 10.90 -6.80
N GLY A 68 -1.66 11.11 -6.83
CA GLY A 68 -2.41 11.50 -8.02
C GLY A 68 -2.34 12.98 -8.44
N GLY A 69 -1.59 13.84 -7.74
CA GLY A 69 -1.29 15.20 -8.21
C GLY A 69 -1.87 16.39 -7.43
N ARG A 70 -2.58 16.19 -6.31
CA ARG A 70 -3.14 17.32 -5.53
C ARG A 70 -2.08 18.08 -4.74
N SER A 71 -1.32 17.38 -3.91
CA SER A 71 -0.26 17.89 -3.03
C SER A 71 0.48 16.70 -2.43
N HIS A 72 1.56 16.93 -1.68
CA HIS A 72 2.24 15.88 -0.92
C HIS A 72 1.90 15.92 0.57
N HIS A 73 1.77 14.73 1.19
CA HIS A 73 1.64 14.58 2.64
C HIS A 73 2.93 13.97 3.22
N PRO A 74 3.59 14.63 4.19
CA PRO A 74 4.86 14.15 4.70
C PRO A 74 4.71 12.82 5.45
N LEU A 75 5.75 11.99 5.35
CA LEU A 75 5.84 10.72 6.07
C LEU A 75 6.50 10.88 7.44
N GLY A 76 6.09 10.02 8.36
CA GLY A 76 6.64 9.80 9.69
C GLY A 76 7.70 8.71 9.71
N PRO A 77 8.19 8.35 10.93
CA PRO A 77 8.88 7.08 11.13
C PRO A 77 8.03 5.94 10.56
N GLY A 78 8.70 4.96 9.96
CA GLY A 78 8.01 3.81 9.38
C GLY A 78 7.34 3.00 10.47
N ILE A 79 6.06 2.65 10.30
CA ILE A 79 5.39 1.70 11.17
C ILE A 79 5.78 0.26 10.79
N ALA A 80 5.30 -0.72 11.56
CA ALA A 80 5.52 -2.13 11.28
C ALA A 80 5.21 -2.47 9.81
N ASN A 81 6.05 -3.33 9.22
CA ASN A 81 5.90 -3.86 7.86
C ASN A 81 5.97 -2.83 6.72
N SER A 82 6.18 -1.53 6.97
CA SER A 82 6.45 -0.56 5.90
C SER A 82 7.77 -0.90 5.20
N GLN A 83 7.74 -1.14 3.88
CA GLN A 83 8.92 -1.54 3.09
C GLN A 83 9.46 -0.42 2.21
N VAL A 84 8.58 0.30 1.50
CA VAL A 84 8.96 1.37 0.57
C VAL A 84 8.03 2.56 0.79
N ARG A 85 8.60 3.76 0.74
CA ARG A 85 7.98 5.02 1.13
C ARG A 85 8.49 6.16 0.26
N ASN A 86 7.61 7.01 -0.21
CA ASN A 86 7.94 8.25 -0.92
C ASN A 86 6.84 9.30 -0.70
N ASP A 87 7.21 10.53 -0.41
CA ASP A 87 6.27 11.64 -0.18
C ASP A 87 6.57 12.89 -1.02
N ASP A 88 7.35 12.77 -2.10
CA ASP A 88 7.74 13.90 -2.95
C ASP A 88 7.54 13.66 -4.45
N THR A 89 7.10 12.47 -4.85
CA THR A 89 6.92 12.11 -6.27
C THR A 89 5.45 11.84 -6.60
N PHE A 90 4.95 12.47 -7.65
CA PHE A 90 3.67 12.11 -8.25
C PHE A 90 3.83 10.94 -9.23
N GLY A 91 2.78 10.14 -9.35
CA GLY A 91 2.80 8.95 -10.21
C GLY A 91 1.61 8.04 -9.97
N VAL A 92 1.61 6.90 -10.64
CA VAL A 92 0.55 5.89 -10.55
C VAL A 92 1.13 4.51 -10.29
N LEU A 93 0.39 3.68 -9.56
CA LEU A 93 0.70 2.26 -9.44
C LEU A 93 0.07 1.51 -10.61
N LYS A 94 0.90 0.78 -11.37
CA LYS A 94 0.48 -0.18 -12.37
C LYS A 94 0.55 -1.59 -11.78
N LEU A 95 -0.59 -2.28 -11.75
CA LEU A 95 -0.65 -3.71 -11.44
C LEU A 95 -0.81 -4.53 -12.72
N THR A 96 -0.02 -5.59 -12.83
CA THR A 96 -0.20 -6.65 -13.84
C THR A 96 -0.62 -7.91 -13.11
N LEU A 97 -1.81 -8.44 -13.44
CA LEU A 97 -2.38 -9.61 -12.77
C LEU A 97 -2.19 -10.86 -13.62
N TYR A 98 -1.79 -11.94 -12.97
CA TYR A 98 -1.65 -13.28 -13.53
C TYR A 98 -2.57 -14.25 -12.78
N PRO A 99 -2.77 -15.49 -13.26
CA PRO A 99 -3.68 -16.43 -12.61
C PRO A 99 -3.34 -16.74 -11.14
N LEU A 100 -2.05 -16.73 -10.76
CA LEU A 100 -1.56 -17.08 -9.41
C LEU A 100 -0.51 -16.10 -8.87
N SER A 101 -0.41 -14.91 -9.46
CA SER A 101 0.57 -13.91 -9.05
C SER A 101 0.18 -12.52 -9.55
N TYR A 102 0.85 -11.51 -9.01
CA TYR A 102 0.75 -10.15 -9.50
C TYR A 102 2.14 -9.50 -9.52
N ALA A 103 2.30 -8.54 -10.42
CA ALA A 103 3.46 -7.65 -10.46
C ALA A 103 3.00 -6.21 -10.28
N TRP A 104 3.84 -5.39 -9.66
CA TRP A 104 3.62 -3.95 -9.51
C TRP A 104 4.78 -3.17 -10.09
N ASP A 105 4.45 -1.97 -10.57
CA ASP A 105 5.38 -0.97 -11.06
C ASP A 105 4.83 0.41 -10.74
N PHE A 106 5.58 1.22 -10.00
CA PHE A 106 5.27 2.62 -9.79
C PHE A 106 5.79 3.42 -10.97
N VAL A 107 4.87 4.04 -11.71
CA VAL A 107 5.18 4.87 -12.88
C VAL A 107 5.16 6.33 -12.45
N PRO A 108 6.32 6.97 -12.24
CA PRO A 108 6.39 8.37 -11.86
C PRO A 108 5.99 9.30 -13.02
N VAL A 109 5.63 10.53 -12.71
CA VAL A 109 5.49 11.58 -13.73
C VAL A 109 6.84 11.85 -14.41
N ALA A 110 6.81 12.34 -15.65
CA ALA A 110 8.03 12.57 -16.42
C ALA A 110 9.00 13.52 -15.70
N GLY A 111 10.27 13.12 -15.60
CA GLY A 111 11.34 13.90 -14.94
C GLY A 111 11.61 13.49 -13.49
N GLU A 112 10.70 12.75 -12.86
CA GLU A 112 10.90 12.20 -11.52
C GLU A 112 11.63 10.86 -11.57
N THR A 113 12.28 10.50 -10.46
CA THR A 113 13.21 9.34 -10.40
C THR A 113 12.79 8.25 -9.43
N PHE A 114 11.80 8.49 -8.57
CA PHE A 114 11.31 7.45 -7.66
C PHE A 114 10.67 6.30 -8.44
N SER A 115 11.04 5.08 -8.05
CA SER A 115 10.51 3.84 -8.63
C SER A 115 10.35 2.78 -7.54
N ASP A 116 9.30 1.98 -7.64
CA ASP A 116 9.12 0.76 -6.88
C ASP A 116 8.49 -0.29 -7.78
N SER A 117 9.12 -1.45 -7.89
CA SER A 117 8.60 -2.55 -8.70
C SER A 117 8.88 -3.89 -8.03
N GLY A 118 8.09 -4.90 -8.41
CA GLY A 118 8.24 -6.24 -7.89
C GLY A 118 7.11 -7.15 -8.33
N ASN A 119 7.13 -8.38 -7.80
CA ASN A 119 6.09 -9.36 -8.00
C ASN A 119 5.92 -10.22 -6.75
N ALA A 120 4.76 -10.87 -6.64
CA ALA A 120 4.47 -11.84 -5.59
C ALA A 120 3.46 -12.88 -6.10
N SER A 121 3.57 -14.10 -5.59
CA SER A 121 2.54 -15.13 -5.74
C SER A 121 1.31 -14.77 -4.92
N CYS A 122 0.14 -15.19 -5.41
CA CYS A 122 -1.06 -15.25 -4.59
C CYS A 122 -0.98 -16.46 -3.64
N HIS A 123 -1.67 -16.37 -2.50
CA HIS A 123 -1.84 -17.51 -1.58
C HIS A 123 -2.94 -18.49 -2.00
#